data_AF-A0A2J5QC19-F1
#
_entry.id   AF-A0A2J5QC19-F1
#
_cell.length_a   1.000
_cell.length_b   1.000
_cell.length_c   1.000
_cell.angle_alpha   90.00
_cell.angle_beta   90.00
_cell.angle_gamma   90.00
#
_symmetry.space_group_name_H-M   'P 1'
#
loop_
_entity.id
_entity.type
_entity.pdbx_description
1 polymer ?
#
loop_
_entity_poly.entity_id
_entity_poly.type
_entity_poly.pdbx_seq_one_letter_code
_entity_poly.pdbx_strand_id
1 'polypeptide(L)'
;MNKKISAYCCFIPICIYATYSLSEQLLYDAQFMAKSMVLSIIPSSIYLICFWKLLSGNKGSGLKITLLSNILLTLLLTSLVCFVGSDADSVLIAGIVVHSLIAFGYAGVVLRPTSRYKNNIILRDEETGRLYVSRGGMVQPFADNDTQYILTEDMKIVSFSGGETSFQNNGFSIPLNSSSNDAFDHGLVVNPASGMPMAGGISGLDIHGNSWGTNFNEPSNTYDPSRGY
;
A
#
# COMPACT_ATOMS: atom_id res chain seq x y z
N MET A 1 15.46 -3.46 -11.11
CA MET A 1 14.45 -3.11 -12.13
C MET A 1 13.19 -2.65 -11.40
N ASN A 2 12.99 -1.34 -11.31
CA ASN A 2 11.86 -0.72 -10.61
C ASN A 2 10.61 -0.88 -11.47
N LYS A 3 9.71 -1.82 -11.15
CA LYS A 3 8.47 -2.01 -11.91
C LYS A 3 7.34 -1.12 -11.35
N LYS A 4 7.42 0.20 -11.52
CA LYS A 4 6.29 1.10 -11.18
C LYS A 4 5.02 0.55 -11.85
N ILE A 5 3.97 0.30 -11.07
CA ILE A 5 2.70 -0.18 -11.60
C ILE A 5 2.17 0.90 -12.54
N SER A 6 2.05 0.55 -13.82
CA SER A 6 1.57 1.49 -14.82
C SER A 6 0.11 1.84 -14.54
N ALA A 7 -0.24 3.12 -14.59
CA ALA A 7 -1.63 3.57 -14.41
C ALA A 7 -2.57 2.91 -15.43
N TYR A 8 -2.06 2.52 -16.61
CA TYR A 8 -2.81 1.81 -17.64
C TYR A 8 -3.28 0.40 -17.23
N CYS A 9 -2.69 -0.19 -16.18
CA CYS A 9 -3.13 -1.47 -15.66
C CYS A 9 -4.57 -1.44 -15.13
N CYS A 10 -5.17 -0.25 -14.91
CA CYS A 10 -6.56 -0.13 -14.51
C CYS A 10 -7.56 -0.54 -15.61
N PHE A 11 -7.14 -0.57 -16.88
CA PHE A 11 -8.05 -0.94 -17.97
C PHE A 11 -8.19 -2.46 -18.15
N ILE A 12 -7.36 -3.27 -17.48
CA ILE A 12 -7.36 -4.73 -17.65
C ILE A 12 -8.74 -5.35 -17.36
N PRO A 13 -9.42 -5.06 -16.22
CA PRO A 13 -10.77 -5.57 -15.99
C PRO A 13 -11.78 -5.12 -17.05
N ILE A 14 -11.65 -3.89 -17.56
CA ILE A 14 -12.52 -3.35 -18.61
C ILE A 14 -12.30 -4.11 -19.93
N CYS A 15 -11.06 -4.43 -20.27
CA CYS A 15 -10.73 -5.24 -21.46
C CYS A 15 -11.24 -6.69 -21.34
N ILE A 16 -11.14 -7.30 -20.15
CA ILE A 16 -11.68 -8.64 -19.88
C ILE A 16 -13.20 -8.63 -20.05
N TYR A 17 -13.88 -7.64 -19.50
CA TYR A 17 -15.33 -7.52 -19.68
C TYR A 17 -15.71 -7.22 -21.13
N ALA A 18 -14.91 -6.44 -21.85
CA ALA A 18 -15.17 -6.15 -23.25
C ALA A 18 -15.07 -7.39 -24.14
N THR A 19 -14.10 -8.26 -23.86
CA THR A 19 -13.95 -9.55 -24.57
C THR A 19 -15.10 -10.51 -24.23
N TYR A 20 -15.53 -10.57 -22.96
CA TYR A 20 -16.74 -11.29 -22.56
C TYR A 20 -18.00 -10.78 -23.29
N SER A 21 -18.20 -9.47 -23.33
CA SER A 21 -19.33 -8.83 -24.01
C SER A 21 -19.38 -9.15 -25.50
N LEU A 22 -18.20 -9.16 -26.15
CA LEU A 22 -18.04 -9.53 -27.55
C LEU A 22 -18.35 -11.03 -27.79
N SER A 23 -17.96 -11.92 -26.87
CA SER A 23 -18.29 -13.35 -27.01
C SER A 23 -19.78 -13.61 -26.86
N GLU A 24 -20.46 -12.93 -25.93
CA GLU A 24 -21.90 -13.09 -25.72
C GLU A 24 -22.74 -12.51 -26.86
N GLN A 25 -22.22 -11.49 -27.56
CA GLN A 25 -22.86 -11.00 -28.79
C GLN A 25 -23.03 -12.09 -29.86
N LEU A 26 -22.15 -13.10 -29.89
CA LEU A 26 -22.27 -14.24 -30.82
C LEU A 26 -23.41 -15.20 -30.44
N LEU A 27 -23.83 -15.20 -29.17
CA LEU A 27 -24.84 -16.10 -28.62
C LEU A 27 -26.24 -15.48 -28.57
N TYR A 28 -26.31 -14.16 -28.39
CA TYR A 28 -27.57 -13.42 -28.25
C TYR A 28 -27.88 -12.56 -29.47
N ASP A 29 -27.68 -11.25 -29.38
CA ASP A 29 -28.10 -10.26 -30.36
C ASP A 29 -26.93 -9.29 -30.63
N ALA A 30 -26.85 -8.75 -31.86
CA ALA A 30 -25.84 -7.76 -32.26
C ALA A 30 -25.74 -6.52 -31.35
N GLN A 31 -26.82 -6.17 -30.65
CA GLN A 31 -26.89 -5.07 -29.68
C GLN A 31 -26.46 -5.47 -28.26
N PHE A 32 -26.23 -6.76 -27.99
CA PHE A 32 -25.85 -7.23 -26.65
C PHE A 32 -24.59 -6.52 -26.16
N MET A 33 -23.57 -6.42 -27.02
CA MET A 33 -22.33 -5.72 -26.66
C MET A 33 -22.59 -4.25 -26.34
N ALA A 34 -23.37 -3.54 -27.17
CA ALA A 34 -23.67 -2.13 -26.95
C ALA A 34 -24.39 -1.91 -25.60
N LYS A 35 -25.41 -2.73 -25.29
CA LYS A 35 -26.14 -2.68 -24.01
C LYS A 35 -25.21 -2.98 -22.84
N SER A 36 -24.41 -4.04 -22.94
CA SER A 36 -23.44 -4.47 -21.94
C SER A 36 -22.38 -3.39 -21.65
N MET A 37 -21.88 -2.70 -22.67
CA MET A 37 -20.93 -1.58 -22.52
C MET A 37 -21.57 -0.39 -21.80
N VAL A 38 -22.77 0.01 -22.22
CA VAL A 38 -23.50 1.13 -21.60
C VAL A 38 -23.74 0.86 -20.12
N LEU A 39 -24.22 -0.33 -19.76
CA LEU A 39 -24.46 -0.65 -18.35
C LEU A 39 -23.16 -0.77 -17.54
N SER A 40 -22.03 -1.12 -18.16
CA SER A 40 -20.74 -1.23 -17.46
C SER A 40 -20.10 0.11 -17.09
N ILE A 41 -20.61 1.24 -17.60
CA ILE A 41 -20.07 2.58 -17.30
C ILE A 41 -20.11 2.86 -15.80
N ILE A 42 -21.21 2.53 -15.13
CA ILE A 42 -21.40 2.78 -13.69
C ILE A 42 -20.39 2.01 -12.84
N PRO A 43 -20.31 0.66 -12.90
CA PRO A 43 -19.34 -0.09 -12.11
C PRO A 43 -17.89 0.25 -12.49
N SER A 44 -17.61 0.51 -13.78
CA SER A 44 -16.26 0.90 -14.22
C SER A 44 -15.85 2.26 -13.64
N SER A 45 -16.78 3.21 -13.54
CA SER A 45 -16.51 4.52 -12.94
C SER A 45 -16.23 4.41 -11.44
N ILE A 46 -17.04 3.64 -10.71
CA ILE A 46 -16.83 3.39 -9.27
C ILE A 46 -15.47 2.70 -9.05
N TYR A 47 -15.16 1.70 -9.86
CA TYR A 47 -13.88 1.01 -9.86
C TYR A 47 -12.70 1.96 -10.11
N LEU A 48 -12.76 2.81 -11.15
CA LEU A 48 -11.68 3.74 -11.47
C LEU A 48 -11.44 4.72 -10.32
N ILE A 49 -12.51 5.26 -9.72
CA ILE A 49 -12.40 6.13 -8.53
C ILE A 49 -11.70 5.38 -7.38
N CYS A 50 -12.09 4.13 -7.14
CA CYS A 50 -11.45 3.29 -6.12
C CYS A 50 -9.97 3.04 -6.42
N PHE A 51 -9.64 2.68 -7.67
CA PHE A 51 -8.27 2.44 -8.13
C PHE A 51 -7.38 3.67 -7.92
N TRP A 52 -7.84 4.85 -8.31
CA TRP A 52 -7.08 6.10 -8.13
C TRP A 52 -6.94 6.51 -6.66
N LYS A 53 -7.96 6.27 -5.82
CA LYS A 53 -7.84 6.48 -4.37
C LYS A 53 -6.81 5.54 -3.74
N LEU A 54 -6.78 4.28 -4.17
CA LEU A 54 -5.80 3.30 -3.71
C LEU A 54 -4.38 3.66 -4.17
N LEU A 55 -4.22 4.05 -5.44
CA LEU A 55 -2.95 4.46 -6.04
C LEU A 55 -2.39 5.73 -5.37
N SER A 56 -3.26 6.71 -5.09
CA SER A 56 -2.86 7.92 -4.37
C SER A 56 -2.55 7.66 -2.87
N GLY A 57 -2.86 6.48 -2.34
CA GLY A 57 -2.65 6.15 -0.92
C GLY A 57 -3.67 6.78 0.02
N ASN A 58 -4.77 7.32 -0.51
CA ASN A 58 -5.82 7.94 0.27
C ASN A 58 -6.71 6.86 0.92
N LYS A 59 -6.36 6.47 2.15
CA LYS A 59 -7.06 5.43 2.94
C LYS A 59 -8.17 5.97 3.84
N GLY A 60 -8.62 7.21 3.60
CA GLY A 60 -9.64 7.88 4.42
C GLY A 60 -11.05 7.27 4.29
N SER A 61 -12.02 7.92 4.93
CA SER A 61 -13.46 7.58 4.85
C SER A 61 -13.94 7.45 3.40
N GLY A 62 -13.39 8.25 2.48
CA GLY A 62 -13.70 8.20 1.06
C GLY A 62 -13.44 6.85 0.38
N LEU A 63 -12.45 6.06 0.82
CA LEU A 63 -12.20 4.71 0.29
C LEU A 63 -13.23 3.71 0.81
N LYS A 64 -13.59 3.81 2.10
CA LYS A 64 -14.62 2.97 2.73
C LYS A 64 -15.98 3.17 2.05
N ILE A 65 -16.34 4.43 1.76
CA ILE A 65 -17.57 4.78 1.04
C ILE A 65 -17.60 4.14 -0.35
N THR A 66 -16.49 4.19 -1.11
CA THR A 66 -16.43 3.57 -2.45
C THR A 66 -16.50 2.04 -2.42
N LEU A 67 -15.98 1.41 -1.37
CA LEU A 67 -16.12 -0.04 -1.17
C LEU A 67 -17.56 -0.42 -0.82
N LEU A 68 -18.19 0.33 0.09
CA LEU A 68 -19.60 0.15 0.45
C LEU A 68 -20.53 0.34 -0.75
N SER A 69 -20.29 1.37 -1.56
CA SER A 69 -21.09 1.61 -2.77
C SER A 69 -20.98 0.46 -3.77
N ASN A 70 -19.79 -0.15 -3.90
CA ASN A 70 -19.63 -1.30 -4.77
C ASN A 70 -20.37 -2.52 -4.23
N ILE A 71 -20.22 -2.84 -2.94
CA ILE A 71 -20.95 -3.95 -2.30
C ILE A 71 -22.46 -3.78 -2.48
N LEU A 72 -22.97 -2.57 -2.23
CA LEU A 72 -24.39 -2.26 -2.41
C LEU A 72 -24.83 -2.44 -3.86
N LEU A 73 -24.05 -1.95 -4.83
CA LEU A 73 -24.33 -2.14 -6.25
C LEU A 73 -24.37 -3.62 -6.64
N THR A 74 -23.39 -4.40 -6.20
CA THR A 74 -23.33 -5.85 -6.49
C THR A 74 -24.53 -6.58 -5.90
N LEU A 75 -24.94 -6.26 -4.67
CA LEU A 75 -26.11 -6.85 -4.02
C LEU A 75 -27.41 -6.49 -4.76
N LEU A 76 -27.58 -5.22 -5.15
CA LEU A 76 -28.75 -4.77 -5.90
C LEU A 76 -28.85 -5.45 -7.26
N LEU A 77 -27.75 -5.53 -8.01
CA LEU A 77 -27.73 -6.20 -9.31
C LEU A 77 -27.97 -7.71 -9.19
N THR A 78 -27.38 -8.36 -8.19
CA THR A 78 -27.61 -9.79 -7.94
C THR A 78 -29.06 -10.07 -7.59
N SER A 79 -29.68 -9.21 -6.77
CA SER A 79 -31.11 -9.28 -6.49
C SER A 79 -31.94 -9.13 -7.77
N LEU A 80 -31.59 -8.16 -8.63
CA LEU A 80 -32.28 -7.90 -9.89
C LEU A 80 -32.27 -9.10 -10.84
N VAL A 81 -31.16 -9.86 -10.93
CA VAL A 81 -31.07 -11.10 -11.72
C VAL A 81 -32.18 -12.09 -11.35
N CYS A 82 -32.52 -12.22 -10.07
CA CYS A 82 -33.57 -13.14 -9.61
C CYS A 82 -34.99 -12.74 -10.05
N PHE A 83 -35.19 -11.47 -10.43
CA PHE A 83 -36.49 -10.94 -10.86
C PHE A 83 -36.60 -10.76 -12.37
N VAL A 84 -35.48 -10.81 -13.10
CA VAL A 84 -35.46 -10.68 -14.55
C VAL A 84 -35.79 -12.03 -15.18
N GLY A 85 -36.92 -12.09 -15.88
CA GLY A 85 -37.45 -13.33 -16.47
C GLY A 85 -36.92 -13.67 -17.86
N SER A 86 -35.99 -12.88 -18.41
CA SER A 86 -35.43 -13.04 -19.76
C SER A 86 -34.00 -13.54 -19.66
N ASP A 87 -33.68 -14.63 -20.37
CA ASP A 87 -32.34 -15.25 -20.35
C ASP A 87 -31.25 -14.26 -20.76
N ALA A 88 -31.49 -13.46 -21.80
CA ALA A 88 -30.52 -12.48 -22.30
C ALA A 88 -30.28 -11.33 -21.33
N ASP A 89 -31.34 -10.79 -20.72
CA ASP A 89 -31.24 -9.67 -19.78
C ASP A 89 -30.61 -10.12 -18.45
N SER A 90 -30.93 -11.34 -18.01
CA SER A 90 -30.33 -11.96 -16.82
C SER A 90 -28.84 -12.20 -17.00
N VAL A 91 -28.41 -12.70 -18.17
CA VAL A 91 -26.98 -12.87 -18.50
C VAL A 91 -26.27 -11.52 -18.57
N LEU A 92 -26.92 -10.50 -19.13
CA LEU A 92 -26.38 -9.15 -19.18
C LEU A 92 -26.13 -8.58 -17.76
N ILE A 93 -27.10 -8.71 -16.86
CA ILE A 93 -26.97 -8.24 -15.47
C ILE A 93 -25.94 -9.07 -14.70
N ALA A 94 -25.94 -10.39 -14.87
CA ALA A 94 -24.95 -11.28 -14.25
C ALA A 94 -23.52 -10.95 -14.70
N GLY A 95 -23.31 -10.64 -15.98
CA GLY A 95 -22.02 -10.19 -16.51
C GLY A 95 -21.51 -8.93 -15.82
N ILE A 96 -22.41 -7.97 -15.55
CA ILE A 96 -22.06 -6.72 -14.84
C ILE A 96 -21.66 -6.99 -13.39
N VAL A 97 -22.36 -7.90 -12.70
CA VAL A 97 -22.00 -8.34 -11.34
C VAL A 97 -20.60 -8.92 -11.33
N VAL A 98 -20.30 -9.83 -12.26
CA VAL A 98 -18.98 -10.47 -12.38
C VAL A 98 -17.90 -9.43 -12.70
N HIS A 99 -18.16 -8.49 -13.62
CA HIS A 99 -17.23 -7.38 -13.93
C HIS A 99 -16.90 -6.55 -12.69
N SER A 100 -17.91 -6.12 -11.93
CA SER A 100 -17.75 -5.35 -10.70
C SER A 100 -16.87 -6.10 -9.69
N LEU A 101 -17.09 -7.41 -9.52
CA LEU A 101 -16.30 -8.25 -8.60
C LEU A 101 -14.85 -8.40 -9.06
N ILE A 102 -14.62 -8.71 -10.34
CA ILE A 102 -13.28 -8.86 -10.91
C ILE A 102 -12.50 -7.55 -10.81
N ALA A 103 -13.12 -6.43 -11.18
CA ALA A 103 -12.49 -5.12 -11.17
C ALA A 103 -12.05 -4.73 -9.75
N PHE A 104 -12.91 -4.91 -8.75
CA PHE A 104 -12.57 -4.60 -7.35
C PHE A 104 -11.56 -5.58 -6.75
N GLY A 105 -11.67 -6.88 -7.05
CA GLY A 105 -10.67 -7.87 -6.66
C GLY A 105 -9.29 -7.53 -7.22
N TYR A 106 -9.24 -7.15 -8.50
CA TYR A 106 -8.02 -6.72 -9.17
C TYR A 106 -7.41 -5.46 -8.55
N ALA A 107 -8.22 -4.42 -8.25
CA ALA A 107 -7.75 -3.23 -7.54
C ALA A 107 -7.09 -3.59 -6.20
N GLY A 108 -7.72 -4.50 -5.45
CA GLY A 108 -7.20 -5.00 -4.19
C GLY A 108 -5.86 -5.73 -4.36
N VAL A 109 -5.77 -6.70 -5.27
CA VAL A 109 -4.56 -7.51 -5.44
C VAL A 109 -3.39 -6.68 -5.95
N VAL A 110 -3.61 -5.83 -6.96
CA VAL A 110 -2.54 -5.05 -7.61
C VAL A 110 -2.04 -3.92 -6.73
N LEU A 111 -2.93 -3.25 -5.99
CA LEU A 111 -2.56 -2.05 -5.21
C LEU A 111 -2.38 -2.32 -3.70
N ARG A 112 -2.64 -3.53 -3.21
CA ARG A 112 -2.37 -3.91 -1.81
C ARG A 112 -0.90 -3.72 -1.40
N PRO A 113 0.10 -4.10 -2.21
CA PRO A 113 1.52 -3.95 -1.83
C PRO A 113 1.93 -2.48 -1.77
N THR A 114 1.63 -1.71 -2.82
CA THR A 114 2.00 -0.28 -2.93
C THR A 114 1.29 0.56 -1.88
N SER A 115 0.00 0.36 -1.67
CA SER A 115 -0.75 1.09 -0.65
C SER A 115 -0.25 0.78 0.78
N ARG A 116 0.18 -0.46 1.07
CA ARG A 116 0.58 -0.88 2.44
C ARG A 116 1.84 -0.17 2.94
N TYR A 117 2.78 0.14 2.04
CA TYR A 117 4.10 0.65 2.40
C TYR A 117 4.32 2.13 2.10
N LYS A 118 3.41 2.76 1.34
CA LYS A 118 3.39 4.20 1.11
C LYS A 118 3.38 4.96 2.44
N ASN A 119 4.43 5.76 2.67
CA ASN A 119 4.73 6.57 3.86
C ASN A 119 5.40 5.86 5.04
N ASN A 120 5.74 4.56 4.94
CA ASN A 120 6.55 3.93 5.99
C ASN A 120 8.03 4.26 5.79
N ILE A 121 8.75 4.50 6.89
CA ILE A 121 10.21 4.63 6.86
C ILE A 121 10.79 3.22 6.79
N ILE A 122 11.54 2.96 5.73
CA ILE A 122 12.22 1.68 5.52
C ILE A 122 13.65 1.85 6.02
N LEU A 123 14.05 0.99 6.94
CA LEU A 123 15.40 0.93 7.45
C LEU A 123 16.14 -0.20 6.75
N ARG A 124 17.37 0.06 6.30
CA ARG A 124 18.25 -0.95 5.74
C ARG A 124 19.47 -1.09 6.64
N ASP A 125 19.74 -2.31 7.08
CA ASP A 125 21.00 -2.65 7.72
C ASP A 125 22.09 -2.79 6.63
N GLU A 126 23.16 -2.00 6.70
CA GLU A 126 24.26 -2.03 5.73
C GLU A 126 25.15 -3.26 5.86
N GLU A 127 25.23 -3.85 7.05
CA GLU A 127 26.08 -5.01 7.32
C GLU A 127 25.39 -6.30 6.89
N THR A 128 24.10 -6.46 7.24
CA THR A 128 23.34 -7.67 6.92
C THR A 128 22.52 -7.56 5.63
N GLY A 129 22.30 -6.36 5.12
CA GLY A 129 21.43 -6.08 3.98
C GLY A 129 19.93 -6.24 4.29
N ARG A 130 19.55 -6.52 5.54
CA ARG A 130 18.14 -6.75 5.93
C ARG A 130 17.35 -5.46 5.94
N LEU A 131 16.09 -5.57 5.54
CA LEU A 131 15.13 -4.46 5.53
C LEU A 131 14.21 -4.56 6.73
N TYR A 132 13.90 -3.41 7.32
CA TYR A 132 12.95 -3.25 8.41
C TYR A 132 11.97 -2.14 8.08
N VAL A 133 10.73 -2.25 8.57
CA VAL A 133 9.72 -1.20 8.41
C VAL A 133 9.33 -0.65 9.76
N SER A 134 9.42 0.67 9.90
CA SER A 134 8.87 1.39 11.04
C SER A 134 7.38 1.65 10.80
N ARG A 135 6.52 1.06 11.64
CA ARG A 135 5.07 1.26 11.60
C ARG A 135 4.55 1.49 13.02
N GLY A 136 3.98 2.67 13.27
CA GLY A 136 3.35 2.98 14.56
C GLY A 136 4.31 2.90 15.75
N GLY A 137 5.57 3.30 15.57
CA GLY A 137 6.60 3.21 16.61
C GLY A 137 7.20 1.81 16.79
N MET A 138 6.77 0.80 16.02
CA MET A 138 7.42 -0.52 16.04
C MET A 138 8.21 -0.74 14.76
N VAL A 139 9.46 -1.18 14.90
CA VAL A 139 10.33 -1.59 13.80
C VAL A 139 10.21 -3.10 13.67
N GLN A 140 9.65 -3.57 12.56
CA GLN A 140 9.48 -5.00 12.30
C GLN A 140 10.38 -5.43 11.13
N PRO A 141 10.99 -6.63 11.20
CA PRO A 141 11.72 -7.18 10.08
C PRO A 141 10.78 -7.39 8.90
N PHE A 142 11.29 -7.09 7.71
CA PHE A 142 10.51 -7.30 6.50
C PHE A 142 10.42 -8.79 6.19
N ALA A 143 9.23 -9.26 5.82
CA ALA A 143 9.09 -10.62 5.33
C ALA A 143 9.77 -10.75 3.96
N ASP A 144 10.51 -11.83 3.74
CA ASP A 144 11.30 -12.05 2.50
C ASP A 144 10.45 -11.89 1.23
N ASN A 145 9.20 -12.35 1.25
CA ASN A 145 8.26 -12.22 0.13
C ASN A 145 7.90 -10.77 -0.19
N ASP A 146 7.91 -9.88 0.79
CA ASP A 146 7.51 -8.49 0.58
C ASP A 146 8.67 -7.66 0.01
N THR A 147 9.94 -8.05 0.24
CA THR A 147 11.15 -7.27 -0.09
C THR A 147 11.24 -6.87 -1.58
N GLN A 148 10.74 -7.72 -2.48
CA GLN A 148 10.75 -7.48 -3.92
C GLN A 148 9.92 -6.25 -4.33
N TYR A 149 8.89 -5.91 -3.54
CA TYR A 149 8.00 -4.79 -3.84
C TYR A 149 8.58 -3.44 -3.39
N ILE A 150 9.56 -3.43 -2.48
CA ILE A 150 10.19 -2.19 -1.98
C ILE A 150 11.07 -1.51 -3.02
N LEU A 151 11.80 -2.29 -3.83
CA LEU A 151 12.74 -1.80 -4.85
C LEU A 151 12.07 -1.01 -5.99
N THR A 152 10.77 -0.77 -5.89
CA THR A 152 9.91 -0.34 -6.98
C THR A 152 9.40 1.09 -6.83
N GLU A 153 9.35 1.61 -5.60
CA GLU A 153 8.90 2.97 -5.30
C GLU A 153 10.05 3.84 -4.81
N ASP A 154 9.95 5.16 -5.03
CA ASP A 154 10.86 6.19 -4.50
C ASP A 154 10.66 6.32 -2.98
N MET A 155 10.86 5.22 -2.25
CA MET A 155 10.73 5.18 -0.79
C MET A 155 12.02 5.69 -0.16
N LYS A 156 11.88 6.52 0.87
CA LYS A 156 13.01 6.99 1.69
C LYS A 156 13.56 5.80 2.48
N ILE A 157 14.64 5.22 1.97
CA ILE A 157 15.42 4.19 2.66
C ILE A 157 16.42 4.92 3.54
N VAL A 158 16.40 4.64 4.84
CA VAL A 158 17.42 5.11 5.78
C VAL A 158 18.33 3.94 6.10
N SER A 159 19.61 4.07 5.73
CA SER A 159 20.63 3.09 6.09
C SER A 159 21.04 3.21 7.56
N PHE A 160 21.36 2.10 8.21
CA PHE A 160 22.02 2.07 9.51
C PHE A 160 23.03 0.91 9.57
N SER A 161 24.08 1.06 10.38
CA SER A 161 25.08 0.00 10.65
C SER A 161 24.95 -0.33 12.13
N GLY A 162 24.35 -1.48 12.41
CA GLY A 162 24.00 -1.91 13.77
C GLY A 162 24.76 -3.16 14.17
N GLY A 163 26.09 -3.14 14.09
CA GLY A 163 26.95 -4.20 14.59
C GLY A 163 26.49 -4.63 15.99
N GLU A 164 26.15 -5.91 16.11
CA GLU A 164 25.77 -6.59 17.36
C GLU A 164 24.36 -6.31 17.94
N THR A 165 23.41 -5.83 17.15
CA THR A 165 22.02 -5.77 17.63
C THR A 165 21.29 -7.08 17.38
N SER A 166 21.06 -7.86 18.44
CA SER A 166 20.18 -9.03 18.37
C SER A 166 18.73 -8.56 18.20
N PHE A 167 18.32 -8.32 16.96
CA PHE A 167 16.92 -8.16 16.59
C PHE A 167 16.20 -9.47 16.91
N GLN A 168 15.58 -9.55 18.10
CA GLN A 168 14.66 -10.65 18.37
C GLN A 168 13.57 -10.65 17.30
N ASN A 169 13.22 -11.84 16.79
CA ASN A 169 12.34 -12.09 15.63
C ASN A 169 10.95 -11.39 15.65
N ASN A 170 10.62 -10.63 16.68
CA ASN A 170 9.34 -9.95 16.86
C ASN A 170 9.40 -8.42 16.64
N GLY A 171 10.55 -7.88 16.23
CA GLY A 171 10.75 -6.44 16.07
C GLY A 171 11.04 -5.72 17.40
N PHE A 172 11.40 -4.45 17.31
CA PHE A 172 11.68 -3.60 18.49
C PHE A 172 10.68 -2.44 18.56
N SER A 173 10.17 -2.15 19.74
CA SER A 173 9.30 -1.00 20.00
C SER A 173 10.15 0.23 20.31
N ILE A 174 10.11 1.23 19.44
CA ILE A 174 10.55 2.59 19.74
C ILE A 174 9.42 3.21 20.59
N PRO A 175 9.63 3.47 21.89
CA PRO A 175 8.60 4.09 22.72
C PRO A 175 8.36 5.52 22.22
N LEU A 176 7.28 5.71 21.45
CA LEU A 176 6.87 7.02 20.96
C LEU A 176 6.07 7.72 22.06
N ASN A 177 6.75 8.18 23.10
CA ASN A 177 6.13 9.00 24.13
C ASN A 177 6.40 10.48 23.85
N SER A 178 5.54 11.12 23.05
CA SER A 178 5.46 12.59 23.07
C SER A 178 4.08 13.05 22.60
N SER A 179 3.24 13.38 23.57
CA SER A 179 2.19 14.37 23.39
C SER A 179 2.84 15.74 23.16
N SER A 180 3.03 16.12 21.89
CA SER A 180 3.31 17.51 21.54
C SER A 180 2.85 17.75 20.11
N ASN A 181 1.79 18.54 20.00
CA ASN A 181 1.29 19.07 18.76
C ASN A 181 2.35 19.97 18.11
N ASP A 182 2.52 19.77 16.81
CA ASP A 182 3.24 20.59 15.85
C ASP A 182 4.79 20.62 15.89
N ALA A 183 5.32 20.44 14.68
CA ALA A 183 6.68 20.75 14.22
C ALA A 183 7.80 19.80 14.67
N PHE A 184 7.85 18.59 14.11
CA PHE A 184 9.01 18.13 13.34
C PHE A 184 8.57 17.09 12.30
N ASP A 185 8.73 17.47 11.06
CA ASP A 185 8.38 16.74 9.85
C ASP A 185 9.16 15.42 9.76
N HIS A 186 8.54 14.29 10.13
CA HIS A 186 8.86 12.90 9.75
C HIS A 186 10.34 12.44 9.62
N GLY A 187 11.25 13.04 10.39
CA GLY A 187 12.65 12.62 10.43
C GLY A 187 12.83 11.49 11.43
N LEU A 188 13.04 10.25 10.98
CA LEU A 188 13.76 9.26 11.78
C LEU A 188 15.16 9.85 11.99
N VAL A 189 15.41 10.33 13.20
CA VAL A 189 16.65 10.98 13.59
C VAL A 189 17.63 9.89 13.98
N VAL A 190 18.80 9.82 13.33
CA VAL A 190 19.81 8.80 13.58
C VAL A 190 20.90 9.40 14.45
N ASN A 191 21.23 8.74 15.56
CA ASN A 191 22.32 9.16 16.44
C ASN A 191 23.62 9.23 15.64
N PRO A 192 24.26 10.40 15.52
CA PRO A 192 25.46 10.56 14.71
C PRO A 192 26.68 9.82 15.29
N ALA A 193 26.67 9.45 16.57
CA ALA A 193 27.78 8.75 17.21
C ALA A 193 27.66 7.22 17.15
N SER A 194 26.44 6.68 17.06
CA SER A 194 26.21 5.22 17.00
C SER A 194 25.63 4.74 15.67
N GLY A 195 25.15 5.64 14.80
CA GLY A 195 24.45 5.27 13.58
C GLY A 195 23.06 4.66 13.82
N MET A 196 22.55 4.70 15.06
CA MET A 196 21.31 4.05 15.46
C MET A 196 20.11 5.00 15.45
N PRO A 197 18.91 4.55 15.07
CA PRO A 197 17.71 5.39 15.11
C PRO A 197 17.32 5.80 16.54
N MET A 198 16.92 7.06 16.70
CA MET A 198 16.53 7.67 17.97
C MET A 198 15.03 7.55 18.24
N ALA A 199 14.68 7.19 19.47
CA ALA A 199 13.33 7.26 20.02
C ALA A 199 13.07 8.64 20.66
N GLY A 200 12.26 9.50 20.04
CA GLY A 200 11.98 10.86 20.54
C GLY A 200 12.84 11.97 19.91
N GLY A 201 13.52 11.69 18.79
CA GLY A 201 14.34 12.68 18.06
C GLY A 201 15.70 12.93 18.72
N ILE A 202 16.27 14.12 18.50
CA ILE A 202 17.58 14.55 19.07
C ILE A 202 17.56 14.54 20.61
N SER A 203 16.40 14.77 21.22
CA SER A 203 16.22 14.74 22.68
C SER A 203 15.96 13.32 23.22
N GLY A 204 15.93 12.34 22.32
CA GLY A 204 15.59 10.95 22.60
C GLY A 204 16.77 10.10 23.05
N LEU A 205 16.53 8.79 23.10
CA LEU A 205 17.57 7.78 23.25
C LEU A 205 17.55 6.84 22.05
N ASP A 206 18.72 6.38 21.61
CA ASP A 206 18.81 5.29 20.64
C ASP A 206 18.44 3.94 21.27
N ILE A 207 18.41 2.88 20.46
CA ILE A 207 18.02 1.54 20.93
C ILE A 207 19.00 0.93 21.96
N HIS A 208 20.20 1.49 22.08
CA HIS A 208 21.19 1.12 23.09
C HIS A 208 21.10 2.02 24.34
N GLY A 209 20.15 2.95 24.38
CA GLY A 209 19.99 3.89 25.49
C GLY A 209 20.98 5.06 25.44
N ASN A 210 21.68 5.28 24.33
CA ASN A 210 22.56 6.44 24.18
C ASN A 210 21.74 7.68 23.82
N SER A 211 22.10 8.83 24.38
CA SER A 211 21.57 10.12 23.96
C SER A 211 22.23 10.59 22.65
N TRP A 212 21.66 11.62 22.03
CA TRP A 212 22.17 12.18 20.78
C TRP A 212 23.66 12.53 20.83
N GLY A 213 24.42 12.02 19.85
CA GLY A 213 25.86 12.27 19.74
C GLY A 213 26.67 11.52 20.79
N THR A 214 26.11 10.51 21.44
CA THR A 214 26.83 9.64 22.39
C THR A 214 26.79 8.18 21.95
N ASN A 215 27.84 7.44 22.30
CA ASN A 215 27.90 6.00 22.11
C ASN A 215 28.67 5.40 23.30
N PHE A 216 27.97 5.12 24.40
CA PHE A 216 28.59 4.63 25.63
C PHE A 216 29.17 3.22 25.50
N ASN A 217 28.72 2.47 24.49
CA ASN A 217 29.19 1.10 24.22
C ASN A 217 30.48 1.07 23.36
N GLU A 218 30.88 2.20 22.76
CA GLU A 218 32.17 2.37 22.07
C GLU A 218 32.87 3.67 22.52
N PRO A 219 33.69 3.63 23.58
CA PRO A 219 34.31 4.82 24.17
C PRO A 219 35.32 5.56 23.24
N SER A 220 35.60 5.05 22.04
CA SER A 220 36.51 5.66 21.07
C SER A 220 35.85 6.65 20.10
N ASN A 221 34.52 6.73 20.05
CA ASN A 221 33.81 7.63 19.13
C ASN A 221 33.42 8.94 19.82
N THR A 222 34.33 9.92 19.80
CA THR A 222 33.99 11.31 20.17
C THR A 222 33.21 11.95 19.02
N TYR A 223 31.98 12.39 19.28
CA TYR A 223 31.19 13.17 18.32
C TYR A 223 31.98 14.40 17.86
N ASP A 224 32.26 14.49 16.56
CA ASP A 224 32.92 15.62 15.93
C ASP A 224 31.87 16.60 15.38
N PRO A 225 31.65 17.76 16.03
CA PRO A 225 30.65 18.73 15.60
C PRO A 225 30.96 19.39 14.25
N SER A 226 32.16 19.18 13.69
CA SER A 226 32.58 19.79 12.41
C SER A 226 32.23 18.95 11.18
N ARG A 227 31.73 17.71 11.34
CA ARG A 227 31.51 16.78 10.22
C ARG A 227 30.20 16.92 9.45
N GLY A 228 29.26 17.77 9.89
CA GLY A 228 28.06 18.14 9.12
C GLY A 228 27.31 16.95 8.52
N TYR A 229 26.71 16.11 9.37
CA TYR A 229 25.83 14.99 8.98
C TYR A 229 24.39 15.45 8.78
#